data_AF-A0AAW1SC22-F1
#
_entry.id   AF-A0AAW1SC22-F1
#
_cell.length_a   1.000
_cell.length_b   1.000
_cell.length_c   1.000
_cell.angle_alpha   90.00
_cell.angle_beta   90.00
_cell.angle_gamma   90.00
#
_symmetry.space_group_name_H-M   'P 1'
#
loop_
_entity.id
_entity.type
_entity.pdbx_description
1 polymer ?
#
loop_
_entity_poly.entity_id
_entity_poly.type
_entity_poly.pdbx_seq_one_letter_code
_entity_poly.pdbx_strand_id
1 'polypeptide(L)'
;MLGGWAAPARASLVDGLVRQLVRPDVDARAALVTLMDARGALYQLRDLAATEPDSRERFQARRDLPALAKRLREVGTAAPVLAALAGGGDREATVSALYGGSGGGAATADAVYAAIGNVVTISGRTIRPEAQASPAAAEAAIQHIDELLAILPPSKLSLAAGRFNQSSRSFKLLPIPETSPIMFITAADLADTLRPPCAA
;
A
#
# COMPACT_ATOMS: atom_id res chain seq x y z
N MET A 1 -10.49 8.89 -57.84
CA MET A 1 -11.31 7.80 -57.28
C MET A 1 -10.45 7.06 -56.25
N LEU A 2 -10.72 7.26 -54.96
CA LEU A 2 -9.98 6.63 -53.86
C LEU A 2 -10.66 5.29 -53.52
N GLY A 3 -9.97 4.17 -53.76
CA GLY A 3 -10.43 2.83 -53.43
C GLY A 3 -10.09 2.49 -51.99
N GLY A 4 -11.11 2.41 -51.13
CA GLY A 4 -10.98 1.96 -49.74
C GLY A 4 -10.77 0.45 -49.65
N TRP A 5 -9.76 0.04 -48.89
CA TRP A 5 -9.58 -1.35 -48.47
C TRP A 5 -10.30 -1.55 -47.14
N ALA A 6 -11.46 -2.21 -47.19
CA ALA A 6 -12.14 -2.72 -46.01
C ALA A 6 -11.42 -3.97 -45.52
N ALA A 7 -10.72 -3.87 -44.38
CA ALA A 7 -10.19 -5.04 -43.69
C ALA A 7 -11.33 -5.81 -42.99
N PRO A 8 -11.35 -7.16 -43.06
CA PRO A 8 -12.44 -7.95 -42.50
C PRO A 8 -12.38 -8.03 -40.96
N ALA A 9 -13.53 -7.84 -40.32
CA ALA A 9 -13.79 -7.82 -38.88
C ALA A 9 -13.61 -9.17 -38.14
N ARG A 10 -12.68 -10.03 -38.57
CA ARG A 10 -12.37 -11.31 -37.91
C ARG A 10 -11.17 -11.25 -36.95
N ALA A 11 -10.50 -10.11 -36.87
CA ALA A 11 -9.37 -9.88 -35.95
C ALA A 11 -9.78 -9.68 -34.48
N SER A 12 -11.07 -9.64 -34.11
CA SER A 12 -11.47 -9.11 -32.80
C SER A 12 -11.62 -10.13 -31.67
N LEU A 13 -11.81 -11.43 -31.94
CA LEU A 13 -12.12 -12.40 -30.87
C LEU A 13 -10.91 -13.19 -30.39
N VAL A 14 -10.11 -13.74 -31.30
CA VAL A 14 -8.91 -14.53 -30.92
C VAL A 14 -7.82 -13.61 -30.39
N ASP A 15 -7.64 -12.43 -30.99
CA ASP A 15 -6.70 -11.42 -30.50
C ASP A 15 -7.16 -10.83 -29.15
N GLY A 16 -8.47 -10.71 -28.94
CA GLY A 16 -9.06 -10.39 -27.65
C GLY A 16 -8.79 -11.47 -26.58
N LEU A 17 -8.91 -12.75 -26.92
CA LEU A 17 -8.71 -13.88 -26.01
C LEU A 17 -7.23 -14.09 -25.64
N VAL A 18 -6.33 -13.97 -26.62
CA VAL A 18 -4.86 -14.04 -26.42
C VAL A 18 -4.38 -12.85 -25.58
N ARG A 19 -4.94 -11.66 -25.80
CA ARG A 19 -4.70 -10.49 -24.94
C ARG A 19 -5.24 -10.70 -23.52
N GLN A 20 -6.36 -11.39 -23.35
CA GLN A 20 -6.95 -11.70 -22.04
C GLN A 20 -6.11 -12.70 -21.23
N LEU A 21 -5.46 -13.66 -21.91
CA LEU A 21 -4.61 -14.67 -21.27
C LEU A 21 -3.22 -14.17 -20.82
N VAL A 22 -2.71 -13.10 -21.44
CA VAL A 22 -1.34 -12.57 -21.17
C VAL A 22 -1.34 -11.39 -20.19
N ARG A 23 -2.50 -10.81 -19.88
CA ARG A 23 -2.59 -9.60 -19.04
C ARG A 23 -2.70 -9.98 -17.56
N PRO A 24 -1.89 -9.37 -16.66
CA PRO A 24 -2.10 -9.53 -15.24
C PRO A 24 -3.48 -8.97 -14.90
N ASP A 25 -4.40 -9.85 -14.51
CA ASP A 25 -5.78 -9.53 -14.12
C ASP A 25 -5.77 -8.91 -12.71
N VAL A 26 -5.12 -7.75 -12.58
CA VAL A 26 -5.11 -6.99 -11.33
C VAL A 26 -6.46 -6.31 -11.22
N ASP A 27 -7.34 -6.93 -10.43
CA ASP A 27 -8.63 -6.36 -10.08
C ASP A 27 -8.45 -4.97 -9.45
N ALA A 28 -9.32 -4.02 -9.81
CA ALA A 28 -9.34 -2.65 -9.30
C ALA A 28 -9.29 -2.61 -7.76
N ARG A 29 -10.01 -3.55 -7.14
CA ARG A 29 -10.04 -3.71 -5.68
C ARG A 29 -8.72 -4.22 -5.14
N ALA A 30 -8.10 -5.20 -5.79
CA ALA A 30 -6.79 -5.72 -5.40
C ALA A 30 -5.73 -4.62 -5.51
N ALA A 31 -5.76 -3.83 -6.58
CA ALA A 31 -4.88 -2.67 -6.75
C ALA A 31 -5.05 -1.65 -5.60
N LEU A 32 -6.29 -1.34 -5.21
CA LEU A 32 -6.55 -0.42 -4.09
C LEU A 32 -6.01 -0.95 -2.76
N VAL A 33 -6.20 -2.25 -2.47
CA VAL A 33 -5.64 -2.88 -1.28
C VAL A 33 -4.11 -2.84 -1.30
N THR A 34 -3.50 -3.19 -2.43
CA THR A 34 -2.04 -3.11 -2.59
C THR A 34 -1.51 -1.70 -2.35
N LEU A 35 -2.19 -0.66 -2.83
CA LEU A 35 -1.79 0.73 -2.60
C LEU A 35 -1.93 1.14 -1.12
N MET A 36 -2.98 0.67 -0.45
CA MET A 36 -3.18 0.88 1.00
C MET A 36 -2.13 0.15 1.85
N ASP A 37 -1.80 -1.09 1.49
CA ASP A 37 -0.77 -1.86 2.17
C ASP A 37 0.62 -1.23 1.98
N ALA A 38 0.90 -0.72 0.78
CA ALA A 38 2.11 0.03 0.50
C ALA A 38 2.20 1.33 1.31
N ARG A 39 1.10 2.08 1.42
CA ARG A 39 1.01 3.26 2.28
C ARG A 39 1.30 2.90 3.75
N GLY A 40 0.72 1.82 4.25
CA GLY A 40 1.01 1.30 5.59
C GLY A 40 2.49 0.93 5.77
N ALA A 41 3.11 0.32 4.76
CA ALA A 41 4.54 0.01 4.76
C ALA A 41 5.42 1.28 4.79
N LEU A 42 5.01 2.34 4.10
CA LEU A 42 5.72 3.64 4.13
C LEU A 42 5.60 4.33 5.50
N TYR A 43 4.45 4.25 6.18
CA TYR A 43 4.34 4.75 7.55
C TYR A 43 5.28 3.99 8.49
N GLN A 44 5.32 2.67 8.39
CA GLN A 44 6.26 1.86 9.16
C GLN A 44 7.71 2.27 8.86
N LEU A 45 8.06 2.47 7.59
CA LEU A 45 9.40 2.91 7.22
C LEU A 45 9.72 4.32 7.75
N ARG A 46 8.79 5.27 7.68
CA ARG A 46 8.94 6.62 8.22
C ARG A 46 9.25 6.58 9.71
N ASP A 47 8.48 5.82 10.47
CA ASP A 47 8.63 5.73 11.92
C ASP A 47 9.99 5.08 12.28
N LEU A 48 10.41 4.05 11.53
CA LEU A 48 11.75 3.46 11.65
C LEU A 48 12.88 4.41 11.27
N ALA A 49 12.67 5.24 10.24
CA ALA A 49 13.64 6.24 9.79
C ALA A 49 13.76 7.42 10.78
N ALA A 50 12.71 7.69 11.56
CA ALA A 50 12.72 8.67 12.64
C ALA A 50 13.36 8.13 13.94
N THR A 51 13.48 6.81 14.09
CA THR A 51 14.14 6.19 15.27
C THR A 51 15.65 6.44 15.25
N GLU A 52 16.28 6.51 16.42
CA GLU A 52 17.73 6.75 16.53
C GLU A 52 18.55 5.66 15.80
N PRO A 53 19.63 6.03 15.06
CA PRO A 53 20.39 5.11 14.22
C PRO A 53 20.97 3.88 14.91
N ASP A 54 21.41 4.04 16.16
CA ASP A 54 22.04 2.98 16.94
C ASP A 54 21.07 2.29 17.91
N SER A 55 19.78 2.58 17.81
CA SER A 55 18.76 1.96 18.64
C SER A 55 18.62 0.45 18.36
N ARG A 56 18.33 -0.31 19.42
CA ARG A 56 18.02 -1.74 19.32
C ARG A 56 16.79 -1.98 18.45
N GLU A 57 15.83 -1.05 18.46
CA GLU A 57 14.61 -1.08 17.65
C GLU A 57 14.94 -1.06 16.16
N ARG A 58 15.78 -0.12 15.72
CA ARG A 58 16.22 -0.05 14.32
C ARG A 58 17.01 -1.30 13.91
N PHE A 59 17.83 -1.86 14.79
CA PHE A 59 18.54 -3.11 14.52
C PHE A 59 17.57 -4.27 14.30
N GLN A 60 16.55 -4.42 15.15
CA GLN A 60 15.53 -5.46 15.00
C GLN A 60 14.71 -5.29 13.74
N ALA A 61 14.32 -4.05 13.41
CA ALA A 61 13.52 -3.72 12.24
C ALA A 61 14.22 -3.99 10.90
N ARG A 62 15.55 -4.14 10.88
CA ARG A 62 16.29 -4.53 9.66
C ARG A 62 15.80 -5.84 9.05
N ARG A 63 15.28 -6.76 9.89
CA ARG A 63 14.70 -8.03 9.42
C ARG A 63 13.41 -7.83 8.61
N ASP A 64 12.70 -6.73 8.85
CA ASP A 64 11.40 -6.44 8.27
C ASP A 64 11.53 -5.62 6.97
N LEU A 65 12.68 -4.97 6.74
CA LEU A 65 12.95 -4.17 5.54
C LEU A 65 12.74 -4.93 4.21
N PRO A 66 13.12 -6.21 4.04
CA PRO A 66 12.84 -6.96 2.82
C PRO A 66 11.34 -7.16 2.58
N ALA A 67 10.56 -7.36 3.66
CA ALA A 67 9.11 -7.50 3.57
C ALA A 67 8.45 -6.16 3.18
N LEU A 68 8.93 -5.04 3.73
CA LEU A 68 8.49 -3.70 3.33
C LEU A 68 8.80 -3.45 1.85
N ALA A 69 10.04 -3.73 1.41
CA ALA A 69 10.44 -3.57 0.01
C ALA A 69 9.57 -4.40 -0.95
N LYS A 70 9.20 -5.62 -0.55
CA LYS A 70 8.28 -6.47 -1.31
C LYS A 70 6.91 -5.81 -1.51
N ARG A 71 6.31 -5.28 -0.44
CA ARG A 71 5.01 -4.57 -0.52
C ARG A 71 5.09 -3.34 -1.42
N LEU A 72 6.16 -2.55 -1.31
CA LEU A 72 6.35 -1.36 -2.14
C LEU A 72 6.56 -1.70 -3.62
N ARG A 73 7.17 -2.84 -3.93
CA ARG A 73 7.30 -3.32 -5.32
C ARG A 73 5.94 -3.62 -5.95
N GLU A 74 4.97 -4.12 -5.20
CA GLU A 74 3.65 -4.48 -5.72
C GLU A 74 2.86 -3.24 -6.20
N VAL A 75 3.20 -2.05 -5.69
CA VAL A 75 2.71 -0.75 -6.19
C VAL A 75 2.93 -0.61 -7.68
N GLY A 76 4.01 -1.20 -8.20
CA GLY A 76 4.35 -1.16 -9.62
C GLY A 76 3.45 -1.98 -10.55
N THR A 77 2.37 -2.53 -10.02
CA THR A 77 1.28 -3.09 -10.82
C THR A 77 -0.06 -2.46 -10.44
N ALA A 78 -0.19 -1.95 -9.21
CA ALA A 78 -1.41 -1.37 -8.68
C ALA A 78 -1.63 0.11 -9.06
N ALA A 79 -0.61 0.96 -8.98
CA ALA A 79 -0.71 2.39 -9.27
C ALA A 79 -1.30 2.71 -10.67
N PRO A 80 -0.85 2.09 -11.77
CA PRO A 80 -1.38 2.40 -13.11
C PRO A 80 -2.82 1.91 -13.28
N VAL A 81 -3.21 0.81 -12.62
CA VAL A 81 -4.59 0.32 -12.64
C VAL A 81 -5.53 1.33 -11.98
N LEU A 82 -5.14 1.87 -10.82
CA LEU A 82 -5.91 2.89 -10.11
C LEU A 82 -5.94 4.22 -10.85
N ALA A 83 -4.82 4.65 -11.44
CA ALA A 83 -4.78 5.90 -12.17
C ALA A 83 -5.64 5.87 -13.44
N ALA A 84 -5.71 4.73 -14.13
CA ALA A 84 -6.62 4.57 -15.24
C ALA A 84 -8.10 4.58 -14.81
N LEU A 85 -8.41 3.98 -13.65
CA LEU A 85 -9.76 4.06 -13.05
C LEU A 85 -10.14 5.50 -12.67
N ALA A 86 -9.18 6.26 -12.13
CA ALA A 86 -9.36 7.68 -11.78
C ALA A 86 -9.66 8.54 -13.03
N GLY A 87 -8.97 8.25 -14.15
CA GLY A 87 -9.21 8.91 -15.44
C GLY A 87 -10.47 8.48 -16.18
N GLY A 88 -11.30 7.59 -15.60
CA GLY A 88 -12.46 7.02 -16.28
C GLY A 88 -12.11 6.17 -17.50
N GLY A 89 -10.86 5.72 -17.60
CA GLY A 89 -10.39 4.92 -18.72
C GLY A 89 -10.93 3.49 -18.63
N ASP A 90 -11.46 2.99 -19.74
CA ASP A 90 -11.70 1.56 -19.89
C ASP A 90 -10.39 0.77 -19.78
N ARG A 91 -10.48 -0.54 -19.45
CA ARG A 91 -9.31 -1.44 -19.27
C ARG A 91 -8.28 -1.36 -20.40
N GLU A 92 -8.72 -1.03 -21.61
CA GLU A 92 -7.85 -0.89 -22.78
C GLU A 92 -6.93 0.34 -22.69
N ALA A 93 -7.42 1.46 -22.15
CA ALA A 93 -6.62 2.66 -21.89
C ALA A 93 -5.59 2.44 -20.76
N THR A 94 -5.93 1.65 -19.74
CA THR A 94 -5.00 1.24 -18.66
C THR A 94 -3.82 0.47 -19.19
N VAL A 95 -4.08 -0.50 -20.07
CA VAL A 95 -3.03 -1.33 -20.68
C VAL A 95 -2.19 -0.49 -21.64
N SER A 96 -2.82 0.42 -22.41
CA SER A 96 -2.06 1.35 -23.24
C SER A 96 -1.07 2.17 -22.40
N ALA A 97 -1.49 2.72 -21.26
CA ALA A 97 -0.59 3.45 -20.36
C ALA A 97 0.56 2.58 -19.80
N LEU A 98 0.28 1.34 -19.41
CA LEU A 98 1.30 0.37 -18.94
C LEU A 98 2.40 0.07 -19.97
N TYR A 99 2.12 0.27 -21.27
CA TYR A 99 3.06 0.04 -22.37
C TYR A 99 3.43 1.33 -23.14
N GLY A 100 3.35 2.50 -22.48
CA GLY A 100 3.85 3.77 -23.03
C GLY A 100 2.83 4.62 -23.79
N GLY A 101 1.53 4.38 -23.63
CA GLY A 101 0.44 5.19 -24.18
C GLY A 101 0.16 6.45 -23.35
N SER A 102 -0.23 7.53 -24.02
CA SER A 102 -0.49 8.87 -23.46
C SER A 102 -1.85 9.00 -22.74
N GLY A 103 -2.22 8.02 -21.90
CA GLY A 103 -3.44 8.10 -21.09
C GLY A 103 -3.32 9.15 -19.97
N GLY A 104 -4.38 9.94 -19.74
CA GLY A 104 -4.38 11.05 -18.77
C GLY A 104 -4.12 10.69 -17.30
N GLY A 105 -4.16 9.41 -16.93
CA GLY A 105 -3.76 8.91 -15.60
C GLY A 105 -2.27 8.60 -15.45
N ALA A 106 -1.49 8.64 -16.54
CA ALA A 106 -0.07 8.24 -16.51
C ALA A 106 0.76 9.11 -15.55
N ALA A 107 0.56 10.44 -15.56
CA ALA A 107 1.36 11.37 -14.76
C ALA A 107 1.28 11.11 -13.25
N THR A 108 0.11 10.79 -12.71
CA THR A 108 -0.05 10.52 -11.27
C THR A 108 0.52 9.15 -10.90
N ALA A 109 0.35 8.14 -11.75
CA ALA A 109 0.99 6.84 -11.54
C ALA A 109 2.51 6.98 -11.58
N ASP A 110 3.05 7.71 -12.57
CA ASP A 110 4.48 7.96 -12.74
C ASP A 110 5.09 8.68 -11.54
N ALA A 111 4.37 9.65 -10.94
CA ALA A 111 4.78 10.31 -9.71
C ALA A 111 4.90 9.31 -8.54
N VAL A 112 3.92 8.41 -8.37
CA VAL A 112 3.97 7.34 -7.37
C VAL A 112 5.16 6.39 -7.65
N TYR A 113 5.38 6.01 -8.90
CA TYR A 113 6.52 5.16 -9.28
C TYR A 113 7.86 5.82 -8.96
N ALA A 114 8.05 7.08 -9.34
CA ALA A 114 9.27 7.82 -9.08
C ALA A 114 9.53 7.93 -7.58
N ALA A 115 8.50 8.22 -6.79
CA ALA A 115 8.61 8.33 -5.34
C ALA A 115 8.97 6.98 -4.68
N ILE A 116 8.34 5.88 -5.10
CA ILE A 116 8.69 4.54 -4.62
C ILE A 116 10.09 4.12 -5.06
N GLY A 117 10.52 4.49 -6.28
CA GLY A 117 11.87 4.28 -6.78
C GLY A 117 12.95 5.01 -5.95
N ASN A 118 12.59 6.10 -5.29
CA ASN A 118 13.47 6.79 -4.34
C ASN A 118 13.57 6.07 -2.99
N VAL A 119 12.63 5.16 -2.68
CA VAL A 119 12.59 4.40 -1.43
C VAL A 119 13.21 3.00 -1.60
N VAL A 120 12.96 2.33 -2.72
CA VAL A 120 13.39 0.94 -2.96
C VAL A 120 14.59 0.90 -3.90
N THR A 121 15.52 -0.03 -3.69
CA THR A 121 16.64 -0.22 -4.64
C THR A 121 16.14 -0.64 -6.02
N ILE A 122 16.95 -0.45 -7.07
CA ILE A 122 16.66 -0.87 -8.45
C ILE A 122 16.26 -2.36 -8.51
N SER A 123 16.88 -3.18 -7.66
CA SER A 123 16.58 -4.60 -7.56
C SER A 123 15.21 -4.90 -6.96
N GLY A 124 14.51 -3.91 -6.39
CA GLY A 124 13.22 -4.02 -5.70
C GLY A 124 13.24 -4.91 -4.45
N ARG A 125 14.42 -5.38 -4.01
CA ARG A 125 14.57 -6.38 -2.94
C ARG A 125 14.82 -5.75 -1.57
N THR A 126 15.27 -4.51 -1.53
CA THR A 126 15.70 -3.83 -0.30
C THR A 126 15.34 -2.34 -0.35
N ILE A 127 15.22 -1.72 0.82
CA ILE A 127 15.05 -0.28 0.99
C ILE A 127 16.40 0.41 0.82
N ARG A 128 16.43 1.55 0.13
CA ARG A 128 17.65 2.35 -0.08
C ARG A 128 18.16 2.90 1.26
N PRO A 129 19.49 2.98 1.48
CA PRO A 129 20.05 3.48 2.74
C PRO A 129 19.61 4.92 3.04
N GLU A 130 19.44 5.75 2.01
CA GLU A 130 18.96 7.14 2.15
C GLU A 130 17.54 7.20 2.73
N ALA A 131 16.67 6.26 2.33
CA ALA A 131 15.30 6.15 2.83
C ALA A 131 15.22 5.50 4.22
N GLN A 132 16.26 4.79 4.65
CA GLN A 132 16.38 4.29 6.02
C GLN A 132 16.94 5.35 6.97
N ALA A 133 17.73 6.29 6.44
CA ALA A 133 18.37 7.35 7.21
C ALA A 133 17.47 8.56 7.45
N SER A 134 16.47 8.79 6.59
CA SER A 134 15.58 9.94 6.68
C SER A 134 14.11 9.59 6.37
N PRO A 135 13.15 10.13 7.15
CA PRO A 135 11.72 9.92 6.89
C PRO A 135 11.24 10.60 5.60
N ALA A 136 11.97 11.60 5.08
CA ALA A 136 11.53 12.44 3.97
C ALA A 136 11.18 11.65 2.69
N ALA A 137 11.94 10.60 2.37
CA ALA A 137 11.66 9.77 1.20
C ALA A 137 10.34 8.99 1.35
N ALA A 138 10.06 8.49 2.55
CA ALA A 138 8.81 7.80 2.84
C ALA A 138 7.62 8.77 2.84
N GLU A 139 7.78 9.97 3.40
CA GLU A 139 6.75 11.02 3.42
C GLU A 139 6.37 11.49 2.01
N ALA A 140 7.35 11.74 1.15
CA ALA A 140 7.09 12.10 -0.25
C ALA A 140 6.30 11.00 -0.98
N ALA A 141 6.66 9.73 -0.76
CA ALA A 141 5.93 8.61 -1.35
C ALA A 141 4.50 8.47 -0.81
N ILE A 142 4.28 8.71 0.49
CA ILE A 142 2.95 8.74 1.10
C ILE A 142 2.09 9.83 0.47
N GLN A 143 2.65 11.03 0.29
CA GLN A 143 1.93 12.16 -0.30
C GLN A 143 1.43 11.83 -1.71
N HIS A 144 2.27 11.26 -2.58
CA HIS A 144 1.85 10.90 -3.93
C HIS A 144 0.82 9.76 -3.97
N ILE A 145 0.90 8.81 -3.03
CA ILE A 145 -0.15 7.79 -2.87
C ILE A 145 -1.47 8.44 -2.46
N ASP A 146 -1.45 9.38 -1.52
CA ASP A 146 -2.64 10.10 -1.05
C ASP A 146 -3.27 10.96 -2.15
N GLU A 147 -2.44 11.62 -2.97
CA GLU A 147 -2.87 12.36 -4.17
C GLU A 147 -3.58 11.43 -5.16
N LEU A 148 -3.02 10.24 -5.45
CA LEU A 148 -3.67 9.27 -6.33
C LEU A 148 -5.02 8.79 -5.76
N LEU A 149 -5.08 8.52 -4.46
CA LEU A 149 -6.29 8.05 -3.79
C LEU A 149 -7.38 9.12 -3.73
N ALA A 150 -7.01 10.40 -3.60
CA ALA A 150 -7.94 11.52 -3.55
C ALA A 150 -8.71 11.72 -4.87
N ILE A 151 -8.13 11.30 -6.00
CA ILE A 151 -8.75 11.42 -7.33
C ILE A 151 -9.73 10.25 -7.59
N LEU A 152 -9.68 9.17 -6.81
CA LEU A 152 -10.55 8.02 -7.02
C LEU A 152 -12.02 8.35 -6.67
N PRO A 153 -12.98 7.88 -7.50
CA PRO A 153 -14.40 8.09 -7.20
C PRO A 153 -14.78 7.42 -5.87
N PRO A 154 -15.53 8.09 -4.97
CA PRO A 154 -15.91 7.54 -3.67
C PRO A 154 -16.76 6.25 -3.78
N SER A 155 -17.51 6.09 -4.87
CA SER A 155 -18.23 4.85 -5.18
C SER A 155 -17.28 3.65 -5.34
N LYS A 156 -16.06 3.86 -5.84
CA LYS A 156 -15.03 2.82 -6.01
C LYS A 156 -14.24 2.56 -4.72
N LEU A 157 -14.09 3.55 -3.85
CA LEU A 157 -13.50 3.38 -2.51
C LEU A 157 -14.38 2.47 -1.61
N SER A 158 -15.70 2.56 -1.74
CA SER A 158 -16.65 1.72 -0.98
C SER A 158 -16.54 0.21 -1.31
N LEU A 159 -16.14 -0.14 -2.54
CA LEU A 159 -15.94 -1.54 -2.96
C LEU A 159 -14.78 -2.22 -2.21
N ALA A 160 -13.75 -1.47 -1.81
CA ALA A 160 -12.66 -2.01 -0.97
C ALA A 160 -13.11 -2.22 0.49
N ALA A 161 -13.87 -1.28 1.07
CA ALA A 161 -14.32 -1.34 2.46
C ALA A 161 -15.19 -2.58 2.77
N GLY A 162 -15.95 -3.08 1.79
CA GLY A 162 -16.82 -4.26 1.96
C GLY A 162 -16.11 -5.56 2.34
N ARG A 163 -14.81 -5.75 1.98
CA ARG A 163 -14.04 -6.96 2.38
C ARG A 163 -13.30 -6.78 3.68
N PHE A 164 -12.94 -5.55 4.06
CA PHE A 164 -12.40 -5.32 5.40
C PHE A 164 -13.45 -5.76 6.44
N ASN A 165 -14.71 -5.38 6.24
CA ASN A 165 -15.81 -5.83 7.11
C ASN A 165 -16.08 -7.35 7.04
N GLN A 166 -15.92 -8.03 5.89
CA GLN A 166 -16.07 -9.50 5.81
C GLN A 166 -14.87 -10.27 6.38
N SER A 167 -13.63 -9.81 6.16
CA SER A 167 -12.43 -10.46 6.68
C SER A 167 -12.32 -10.28 8.20
N SER A 168 -12.78 -9.14 8.74
CA SER A 168 -12.92 -8.91 10.18
C SER A 168 -14.06 -9.73 10.80
N ARG A 169 -15.11 -10.09 10.06
CA ARG A 169 -16.19 -10.97 10.54
C ARG A 169 -15.81 -12.46 10.56
N SER A 170 -14.81 -12.86 9.79
CA SER A 170 -14.24 -14.21 9.84
C SER A 170 -13.26 -14.40 11.00
N PHE A 171 -12.78 -13.30 11.60
CA PHE A 171 -12.16 -13.30 12.92
C PHE A 171 -13.28 -13.44 13.96
N LYS A 172 -13.88 -14.63 14.04
CA LYS A 172 -14.63 -15.03 15.23
C LYS A 172 -13.68 -14.82 16.40
N LEU A 173 -13.95 -13.78 17.18
CA LEU A 173 -13.52 -13.68 18.56
C LEU A 173 -13.80 -15.05 19.19
N LEU A 174 -12.73 -15.81 19.45
CA LEU A 174 -12.82 -16.86 20.44
C LEU A 174 -13.40 -16.19 21.69
N PRO A 175 -14.41 -16.78 22.35
CA PRO A 175 -14.93 -16.24 23.59
C PRO A 175 -13.75 -16.08 24.55
N ILE A 176 -13.46 -14.84 24.91
CA ILE A 176 -12.51 -14.53 25.96
C ILE A 176 -13.12 -15.16 27.22
N PRO A 177 -12.43 -16.08 27.92
CA PRO A 177 -12.97 -16.60 29.17
C PRO A 177 -13.10 -15.44 30.15
N GLU A 178 -14.35 -15.08 30.46
CA GLU A 178 -14.71 -14.17 31.54
C GLU A 178 -14.30 -14.79 32.89
N THR A 179 -13.04 -14.73 33.26
CA THR A 179 -12.61 -14.96 34.64
C THR A 179 -11.27 -14.32 34.88
N SER A 180 -11.29 -13.07 35.37
CA SER A 180 -10.41 -12.59 36.44
C SER A 180 -10.93 -11.24 36.92
N PRO A 181 -11.38 -11.08 38.17
CA PRO A 181 -11.66 -9.77 38.71
C PRO A 181 -10.35 -8.97 38.73
N ILE A 182 -10.32 -7.89 37.97
CA ILE A 182 -9.27 -6.87 38.06
C ILE A 182 -9.39 -6.27 39.47
N MET A 183 -8.50 -6.67 40.38
CA MET A 183 -8.30 -5.93 41.62
C MET A 183 -7.75 -4.55 41.22
N PHE A 184 -8.62 -3.56 41.25
CA PHE A 184 -8.23 -2.16 41.17
C PHE A 184 -7.44 -1.82 42.44
N ILE A 185 -6.12 -1.90 42.35
CA ILE A 185 -5.24 -1.25 43.33
C ILE A 185 -5.41 0.25 43.08
N THR A 186 -6.15 0.91 43.97
CA THR A 186 -6.32 2.36 43.90
C THR A 186 -5.03 3.05 44.33
N ALA A 187 -4.79 4.26 43.85
CA ALA A 187 -3.58 5.04 44.16
C ALA A 187 -3.36 5.29 45.68
N ALA A 188 -4.35 5.01 46.53
CA ALA A 188 -4.21 5.06 47.98
C ALA A 188 -3.37 3.89 48.55
N ASP A 189 -3.45 2.69 47.96
CA ASP A 189 -2.71 1.51 48.43
C ASP A 189 -1.20 1.60 48.14
N LEU A 190 -0.80 2.40 47.14
CA LEU A 190 0.61 2.57 46.79
C LEU A 190 1.36 3.54 47.75
N ALA A 191 0.64 4.32 48.55
CA ALA A 191 1.23 5.33 49.43
C ALA A 191 1.73 4.74 50.78
N ASP A 192 1.21 3.58 51.19
CA ASP A 192 1.58 2.97 52.48
C ASP A 192 2.83 2.08 52.40
N THR A 193 3.25 1.68 51.20
CA THR A 193 4.43 0.83 50.98
C THR A 193 5.75 1.60 50.84
N LEU A 194 5.71 2.95 50.81
CA LEU A 194 6.88 3.80 50.62
C LEU A 194 7.33 4.57 51.87
N ARG A 195 6.83 4.24 53.08
CA ARG A 195 7.36 4.84 54.31
C ARG A 195 8.67 4.14 54.73
N PRO A 196 9.82 4.84 54.73
CA PRO A 196 11.06 4.28 55.26
C PRO A 196 10.94 4.11 56.78
N PRO A 197 11.49 3.03 57.36
CA PRO A 197 11.54 2.88 58.81
C PRO A 197 12.44 3.97 59.39
N CYS A 198 11.88 4.84 60.23
CA CYS A 198 12.66 5.76 61.05
C CYS A 198 13.59 4.92 61.95
N ALA A 199 14.89 5.17 61.80
CA ALA A 199 15.92 4.63 62.66
C ALA A 199 15.74 5.12 64.09
N ALA A 200 15.67 4.18 65.04
CA ALA A 200 15.87 4.37 66.46
C ALA A 200 16.80 3.26 66.96
#